data_AF-A0A5S4FKZ2-F1
#
_entry.id   AF-A0A5S4FKZ2-F1
#
_cell.length_a   1.000
_cell.length_b   1.000
_cell.length_c   1.000
_cell.angle_alpha   90.00
_cell.angle_beta   90.00
_cell.angle_gamma   90.00
#
_symmetry.space_group_name_H-M   'P 1'
#
loop_
_entity.id
_entity.type
_entity.pdbx_description
1 polymer ?
#
loop_
_entity_poly.entity_id
_entity_poly.type
_entity_poly.pdbx_seq_one_letter_code
_entity_poly.pdbx_strand_id
1 'polypeptide(L)'
;SRPAPESAAACLELTKTLATATDLQEAALAGFIGVVDGTREVQRWGYPSTRSWLRSRLGMRESRAKERLTLARQRHRVPEMTERWTTGDLSAGYAATIADAITRLDDDDCPAAESILLGMVDQGFSAGKVASFGKRIRDVIAERDGTEQAPEDVARGYERSWIDSTRSLDGGRYIKGWLNAEDAAIWDGTLGPLAKPAGTDDHRDLSERTAAALTTVLSGGHKATKVTVICDLDTLTGG
;
A
#
# COMPACT_ATOMS: atom_id res chain seq x y z
N SER A 1 -17.04 8.48 33.24
CA SER A 1 -16.23 7.30 32.86
C SER A 1 -15.88 6.52 34.11
N ARG A 2 -15.74 5.19 34.03
CA ARG A 2 -15.14 4.40 35.13
C ARG A 2 -13.62 4.61 35.09
N PRO A 3 -12.94 4.71 36.24
CA PRO A 3 -11.48 4.80 36.27
C PRO A 3 -10.84 3.51 35.74
N ALA A 4 -9.63 3.63 35.17
CA ALA A 4 -8.86 2.46 34.75
C ALA A 4 -8.47 1.62 35.98
N PRO A 5 -8.52 0.28 35.91
CA PRO A 5 -8.00 -0.56 36.97
C PRO A 5 -6.50 -0.34 37.20
N GLU A 6 -6.02 -0.58 38.43
CA GLU A 6 -4.59 -0.52 38.74
C GLU A 6 -3.80 -1.72 38.17
N SER A 7 -4.49 -2.83 37.88
CA SER A 7 -3.87 -4.04 37.32
C SER A 7 -3.66 -3.92 35.81
N ALA A 8 -2.39 -4.03 35.38
CA ALA A 8 -2.04 -4.04 33.96
C ALA A 8 -2.70 -5.18 33.17
N ALA A 9 -2.81 -6.38 33.77
CA ALA A 9 -3.48 -7.52 33.16
C ALA A 9 -4.98 -7.26 32.95
N ALA A 10 -5.64 -6.63 33.93
CA ALA A 10 -7.05 -6.24 33.80
C ALA A 10 -7.22 -5.18 32.71
N CYS A 11 -6.31 -4.21 32.62
CA CYS A 11 -6.33 -3.21 31.55
C CYS A 11 -6.19 -3.84 30.17
N LEU A 12 -5.28 -4.80 29.97
CA LEU A 12 -5.11 -5.50 28.69
C LEU A 12 -6.41 -6.20 28.23
N GLU A 13 -7.05 -6.96 29.11
CA GLU A 13 -8.27 -7.70 28.77
C GLU A 13 -9.47 -6.77 28.54
N LEU A 14 -9.60 -5.71 29.34
CA LEU A 14 -10.64 -4.70 29.13
C LEU A 14 -10.41 -3.91 27.83
N THR A 15 -9.17 -3.60 27.48
CA THR A 15 -8.85 -2.95 26.20
C THR A 15 -9.24 -3.83 25.03
N LYS A 16 -8.94 -5.14 25.05
CA LYS A 16 -9.38 -6.07 23.99
C LYS A 16 -10.90 -6.10 23.88
N THR A 17 -11.60 -6.22 25.01
CA THR A 17 -13.06 -6.25 25.06
C THR A 17 -13.67 -4.96 24.48
N LEU A 18 -13.14 -3.80 24.86
CA LEU A 18 -13.60 -2.51 24.35
C LEU A 18 -13.25 -2.31 22.88
N ALA A 19 -12.09 -2.82 22.42
CA ALA A 19 -11.71 -2.79 21.02
C ALA A 19 -12.71 -3.58 20.16
N THR A 20 -13.03 -4.83 20.55
CA THR A 20 -14.06 -5.63 19.86
C THR A 20 -15.43 -4.95 19.87
N ALA A 21 -15.84 -4.37 21.00
CA ALA A 21 -17.09 -3.60 21.06
C ALA A 21 -17.07 -2.37 20.13
N THR A 22 -15.92 -1.71 20.01
CA THR A 22 -15.73 -0.60 19.08
C THR A 22 -15.82 -1.08 17.64
N ASP A 23 -15.19 -2.21 17.30
CA ASP A 23 -15.24 -2.79 15.96
C ASP A 23 -16.68 -3.11 15.53
N LEU A 24 -17.48 -3.69 16.42
CA LEU A 24 -18.90 -3.95 16.19
C LEU A 24 -19.71 -2.67 15.98
N GLN A 25 -19.42 -1.61 16.76
CA GLN A 25 -20.02 -0.29 16.55
C GLN A 25 -19.62 0.31 15.20
N GLU A 26 -18.38 0.13 14.77
CA GLU A 26 -17.92 0.59 13.45
C GLU A 26 -18.61 -0.18 12.32
N ALA A 27 -18.81 -1.48 12.47
CA ALA A 27 -19.53 -2.33 11.51
C ALA A 27 -20.99 -1.89 11.36
N ALA A 28 -21.68 -1.65 12.48
CA ALA A 28 -23.05 -1.13 12.49
C ALA A 28 -23.12 0.26 11.84
N LEU A 29 -22.20 1.16 12.19
CA LEU A 29 -22.15 2.50 11.60
C LEU A 29 -21.92 2.45 10.09
N ALA A 30 -21.06 1.56 9.60
CA ALA A 30 -20.86 1.38 8.15
C ALA A 30 -22.14 0.90 7.45
N GLY A 31 -22.94 0.05 8.11
CA GLY A 31 -24.27 -0.32 7.63
C GLY A 31 -25.21 0.86 7.50
N PHE A 32 -25.31 1.70 8.53
CA PHE A 32 -26.16 2.90 8.48
C PHE A 32 -25.69 3.90 7.43
N ILE A 33 -24.38 4.14 7.33
CA ILE A 33 -23.80 5.00 6.31
C ILE A 33 -24.11 4.46 4.91
N GLY A 34 -24.06 3.14 4.70
CA GLY A 34 -24.38 2.52 3.41
C GLY A 34 -25.82 2.79 2.98
N VAL A 35 -26.78 2.64 3.90
CA VAL A 35 -28.20 2.95 3.63
C VAL A 35 -28.37 4.44 3.33
N VAL A 36 -27.77 5.32 4.12
CA VAL A 36 -27.85 6.78 3.94
C VAL A 36 -27.23 7.22 2.61
N ASP A 37 -26.09 6.66 2.23
CA ASP A 37 -25.40 6.97 0.97
C ASP A 37 -26.19 6.45 -0.24
N GLY A 38 -26.67 5.21 -0.19
CA GLY A 38 -27.44 4.59 -1.27
C GLY A 38 -28.78 5.28 -1.54
N THR A 39 -29.43 5.81 -0.50
CA THR A 39 -30.69 6.55 -0.61
C THR A 39 -30.52 8.03 -0.94
N ARG A 40 -29.29 8.57 -0.86
CA ARG A 40 -29.01 10.02 -0.97
C ARG A 40 -29.86 10.86 -0.01
N GLU A 41 -30.12 10.34 1.18
CA GLU A 41 -30.99 10.99 2.16
C GLU A 41 -30.39 12.34 2.60
N VAL A 42 -29.07 12.43 2.74
CA VAL A 42 -28.39 13.65 3.23
C VAL A 42 -28.63 14.89 2.36
N GLN A 43 -28.90 14.72 1.07
CA GLN A 43 -29.23 15.81 0.16
C GLN A 43 -30.57 16.46 0.53
N ARG A 44 -31.54 15.69 1.04
CA ARG A 44 -32.80 16.21 1.57
C ARG A 44 -32.60 17.07 2.82
N TRP A 45 -31.49 16.83 3.53
CA TRP A 45 -31.07 17.59 4.71
C TRP A 45 -30.07 18.72 4.37
N GLY A 46 -29.90 19.04 3.09
CA GLY A 46 -29.07 20.17 2.64
C GLY A 46 -27.57 19.88 2.56
N TYR A 47 -27.14 18.63 2.69
CA TYR A 47 -25.73 18.26 2.51
C TYR A 47 -25.43 17.88 1.05
N PRO A 48 -24.31 18.34 0.46
CA PRO A 48 -23.98 18.02 -0.92
C PRO A 48 -23.57 16.55 -1.11
N SER A 49 -23.17 15.85 -0.05
CA SER A 49 -22.80 14.42 -0.09
C SER A 49 -22.79 13.80 1.30
N THR A 50 -22.85 12.47 1.37
CA THR A 50 -22.74 11.70 2.63
C THR A 50 -21.43 12.02 3.33
N ARG A 51 -20.33 12.17 2.58
CA ARG A 51 -19.03 12.59 3.12
C ARG A 51 -19.09 13.98 3.78
N SER A 52 -19.77 14.95 3.17
CA SER A 52 -19.94 16.28 3.77
C SER A 52 -20.80 16.24 5.04
N TRP A 53 -21.84 15.41 5.05
CA TRP A 53 -22.66 15.16 6.25
C TRP A 53 -21.84 14.52 7.38
N LEU A 54 -21.06 13.48 7.12
CA LEU A 54 -20.19 12.83 8.11
C LEU A 54 -19.22 13.82 8.76
N ARG A 55 -18.61 14.70 7.97
CA ARG A 55 -17.71 15.73 8.48
C ARG A 55 -18.45 16.77 9.34
N SER A 56 -19.58 17.26 8.84
CA SER A 56 -20.30 18.37 9.46
C SER A 56 -21.08 17.96 10.72
N ARG A 57 -21.64 16.74 10.75
CA ARG A 57 -22.51 16.28 11.84
C ARG A 57 -21.84 15.31 12.80
N LEU A 58 -20.89 14.50 12.32
CA LEU A 58 -20.17 13.54 13.17
C LEU A 58 -18.75 14.03 13.50
N GLY A 59 -18.38 15.25 13.11
CA GLY A 59 -17.08 15.86 13.42
C GLY A 59 -15.88 15.13 12.80
N MET A 60 -16.11 14.30 11.77
CA MET A 60 -15.06 13.49 11.17
C MET A 60 -14.08 14.36 10.36
N ARG A 61 -12.78 14.04 10.47
CA ARG A 61 -11.76 14.55 9.54
C ARG A 61 -11.96 13.94 8.14
N GLU A 62 -11.37 14.57 7.13
CA GLU A 62 -11.51 14.13 5.72
C GLU A 62 -11.16 12.66 5.52
N SER A 63 -9.99 12.25 6.00
CA SER A 63 -9.50 10.88 5.87
C SER A 63 -10.46 9.87 6.49
N ARG A 64 -10.94 10.15 7.71
CA ARG A 64 -11.88 9.28 8.41
C ARG A 64 -13.24 9.21 7.72
N ALA A 65 -13.77 10.34 7.26
CA ALA A 65 -15.03 10.36 6.52
C ALA A 65 -14.93 9.59 5.20
N LYS A 66 -13.79 9.71 4.48
CA LYS A 66 -13.52 8.94 3.27
C LYS A 66 -13.45 7.44 3.56
N GLU A 67 -12.67 7.04 4.56
CA GLU A 67 -12.52 5.63 4.96
C GLU A 67 -13.87 5.01 5.35
N ARG A 68 -14.68 5.70 6.17
CA ARG A 68 -16.02 5.22 6.56
C ARG A 68 -16.96 5.06 5.37
N LEU A 69 -16.88 5.99 4.40
CA LEU A 69 -17.68 5.90 3.18
C LEU A 69 -17.21 4.77 2.26
N THR A 70 -15.90 4.57 2.14
CA THR A 70 -15.32 3.43 1.41
C THR A 70 -15.81 2.12 2.00
N LEU A 71 -15.64 1.92 3.31
CA LEU A 71 -16.14 0.75 4.03
C LEU A 71 -17.63 0.51 3.73
N ALA A 72 -18.48 1.52 3.95
CA ALA A 72 -19.91 1.41 3.74
C ALA A 72 -20.28 0.98 2.30
N ARG A 73 -19.57 1.51 1.30
CA ARG A 73 -19.81 1.19 -0.11
C ARG A 73 -19.34 -0.21 -0.49
N GLN A 74 -18.20 -0.66 -0.01
CA GLN A 74 -17.62 -1.93 -0.46
C GLN A 74 -18.24 -3.16 0.22
N ARG A 75 -18.92 -3.03 1.37
CA ARG A 75 -19.48 -4.17 2.15
C ARG A 75 -20.19 -5.24 1.31
N HIS A 76 -20.98 -4.85 0.32
CA HIS A 76 -21.74 -5.81 -0.51
C HIS A 76 -20.87 -6.60 -1.50
N ARG A 77 -19.68 -6.10 -1.85
CA ARG A 77 -18.70 -6.73 -2.76
C ARG A 77 -17.73 -7.64 -2.01
N VAL A 78 -17.74 -7.58 -0.68
CA VAL A 78 -16.90 -8.37 0.22
C VAL A 78 -17.73 -8.94 1.37
N PRO A 79 -18.61 -9.92 1.07
CA PRO A 79 -19.55 -10.47 2.04
C PRO A 79 -18.88 -11.23 3.19
N GLU A 80 -17.77 -11.95 2.96
CA GLU A 80 -17.10 -12.72 4.01
C GLU A 80 -16.38 -11.80 5.00
N MET A 81 -15.68 -10.79 4.50
CA MET A 81 -15.08 -9.72 5.31
C MET A 81 -16.16 -9.03 6.14
N THR A 82 -17.31 -8.74 5.50
CA THR A 82 -18.42 -8.08 6.18
C THR A 82 -19.00 -8.95 7.30
N GLU A 83 -19.19 -10.25 7.05
CA GLU A 83 -19.66 -11.21 8.05
C GLU A 83 -18.70 -11.24 9.25
N ARG A 84 -17.42 -11.56 9.01
CA ARG A 84 -16.39 -11.63 10.06
C ARG A 84 -16.27 -10.33 10.85
N TRP A 85 -16.41 -9.17 10.19
CA TRP A 85 -16.39 -7.88 10.88
C TRP A 85 -17.62 -7.67 11.76
N THR A 86 -18.81 -8.05 11.28
CA THR A 86 -20.06 -7.91 12.05
C THR A 86 -20.21 -8.91 13.19
N THR A 87 -19.51 -10.03 13.16
CA THR A 87 -19.45 -11.01 14.26
C THR A 87 -18.36 -10.70 15.27
N GLY A 88 -17.43 -9.79 14.95
CA GLY A 88 -16.30 -9.41 15.81
C GLY A 88 -15.05 -10.26 15.61
N ASP A 89 -15.03 -11.12 14.59
CA ASP A 89 -13.89 -11.97 14.21
C ASP A 89 -12.84 -11.21 13.37
N LEU A 90 -13.19 -10.03 12.86
CA LEU A 90 -12.30 -9.15 12.11
C LEU A 90 -12.33 -7.72 12.67
N SER A 91 -11.16 -7.16 12.99
CA SER A 91 -11.09 -5.76 13.45
C SER A 91 -11.42 -4.76 12.34
N ALA A 92 -11.89 -3.57 12.72
CA ALA A 92 -12.21 -2.50 11.76
C ALA A 92 -10.98 -2.06 10.94
N GLY A 93 -9.77 -2.20 11.48
CA GLY A 93 -8.53 -1.88 10.76
C GLY A 93 -8.28 -2.80 9.57
N TYR A 94 -8.52 -4.11 9.72
CA TYR A 94 -8.44 -5.06 8.61
C TYR A 94 -9.59 -4.85 7.63
N ALA A 95 -10.81 -4.64 8.11
CA ALA A 95 -11.96 -4.35 7.25
C ALA A 95 -11.71 -3.11 6.37
N ALA A 96 -11.18 -2.03 6.95
CA ALA A 96 -10.85 -0.80 6.22
C ALA A 96 -9.78 -1.04 5.15
N THR A 97 -8.76 -1.83 5.50
CA THR A 97 -7.67 -2.18 4.60
C THR A 97 -8.15 -2.98 3.40
N ILE A 98 -8.99 -4.00 3.64
CA ILE A 98 -9.56 -4.84 2.58
C ILE A 98 -10.49 -4.00 1.69
N ALA A 99 -11.38 -3.21 2.28
CA ALA A 99 -12.29 -2.34 1.50
C ALA A 99 -11.54 -1.32 0.63
N ASP A 100 -10.43 -0.74 1.11
CA ASP A 100 -9.62 0.17 0.28
C ASP A 100 -8.98 -0.54 -0.92
N ALA A 101 -8.46 -1.76 -0.72
CA ALA A 101 -7.90 -2.57 -1.81
C ALA A 101 -8.95 -2.89 -2.90
N ILE A 102 -10.15 -3.26 -2.46
CA ILE A 102 -11.29 -3.62 -3.33
C ILE A 102 -11.83 -2.44 -4.13
N THR A 103 -11.68 -1.21 -3.63
CA THR A 103 -12.24 0.01 -4.28
C THR A 103 -11.75 0.20 -5.72
N ARG A 104 -10.59 -0.36 -6.07
CA ARG A 104 -10.00 -0.24 -7.40
C ARG A 104 -10.29 -1.45 -8.29
N LEU A 105 -10.92 -2.49 -7.78
CA LEU A 105 -11.16 -3.71 -8.54
C LEU A 105 -12.54 -3.67 -9.18
N ASP A 106 -12.68 -4.44 -10.26
CA ASP A 106 -13.98 -4.73 -10.87
C ASP A 106 -14.67 -5.84 -10.06
N ASP A 107 -15.99 -5.98 -10.24
CA ASP A 107 -16.80 -6.90 -9.43
C ASP A 107 -16.35 -8.36 -9.55
N ASP A 108 -15.83 -8.76 -10.71
CA ASP A 108 -15.34 -10.11 -10.97
C ASP A 108 -14.08 -10.45 -10.15
N ASP A 109 -13.21 -9.47 -9.89
CA ASP A 109 -11.96 -9.65 -9.15
C ASP A 109 -12.15 -9.57 -7.62
N CYS A 110 -13.30 -9.03 -7.16
CA CYS A 110 -13.55 -8.80 -5.74
C CYS A 110 -13.52 -10.08 -4.89
N PRO A 111 -14.15 -11.19 -5.29
CA PRO A 111 -14.10 -12.43 -4.50
C PRO A 111 -12.68 -13.00 -4.38
N ALA A 112 -11.88 -12.92 -5.45
CA ALA A 112 -10.50 -13.38 -5.43
C ALA A 112 -9.63 -12.53 -4.51
N ALA A 113 -9.76 -11.20 -4.58
CA ALA A 113 -9.07 -10.27 -3.70
C ALA A 113 -9.47 -10.46 -2.24
N GLU A 114 -10.76 -10.63 -1.96
CA GLU A 114 -11.28 -10.87 -0.61
C GLU A 114 -10.65 -12.13 -0.01
N SER A 115 -10.70 -13.25 -0.74
CA SER A 115 -10.15 -14.53 -0.28
C SER A 115 -8.64 -14.44 -0.01
N ILE A 116 -7.87 -13.81 -0.90
CA ILE A 116 -6.42 -13.65 -0.72
C ILE A 116 -6.11 -12.81 0.51
N LEU A 117 -6.76 -11.65 0.66
CA LEU A 117 -6.48 -10.73 1.75
C LEU A 117 -6.94 -11.29 3.10
N LEU A 118 -8.10 -11.96 3.17
CA LEU A 118 -8.53 -12.67 4.38
C LEU A 118 -7.57 -13.83 4.71
N GLY A 119 -7.09 -14.56 3.71
CA GLY A 119 -6.05 -15.58 3.90
C GLY A 119 -4.75 -15.03 4.51
N MET A 120 -4.38 -13.78 4.21
CA MET A 120 -3.25 -13.12 4.88
C MET A 120 -3.57 -12.77 6.34
N VAL A 121 -4.80 -12.34 6.63
CA VAL A 121 -5.25 -12.09 8.01
C VAL A 121 -5.19 -13.38 8.82
N ASP A 122 -5.66 -14.49 8.28
CA ASP A 122 -5.67 -15.80 8.93
C ASP A 122 -4.25 -16.33 9.20
N GLN A 123 -3.27 -15.91 8.39
CA GLN A 123 -1.84 -16.18 8.61
C GLN A 123 -1.18 -15.21 9.62
N GLY A 124 -1.93 -14.27 10.21
CA GLY A 124 -1.43 -13.34 11.22
C GLY A 124 -0.65 -12.13 10.67
N PHE A 125 -0.82 -11.80 9.38
CA PHE A 125 -0.17 -10.62 8.80
C PHE A 125 -0.79 -9.34 9.37
N SER A 126 0.04 -8.35 9.73
CA SER A 126 -0.45 -7.06 10.24
C SER A 126 -1.26 -6.29 9.20
N ALA A 127 -2.19 -5.44 9.66
CA ALA A 127 -3.02 -4.61 8.77
C ALA A 127 -2.19 -3.75 7.81
N GLY A 128 -1.04 -3.23 8.25
CA GLY A 128 -0.12 -2.49 7.37
C GLY A 128 0.50 -3.34 6.25
N LYS A 129 0.78 -4.61 6.53
CA LYS A 129 1.30 -5.56 5.53
C LYS A 129 0.19 -5.98 4.56
N VAL A 130 -1.02 -6.25 5.06
CA VAL A 130 -2.20 -6.49 4.22
C VAL A 130 -2.48 -5.28 3.32
N ALA A 131 -2.38 -4.05 3.83
CA ALA A 131 -2.58 -2.83 3.05
C ALA A 131 -1.53 -2.66 1.94
N SER A 132 -0.28 -2.98 2.25
CA SER A 132 0.81 -2.92 1.28
C SER A 132 0.61 -3.91 0.13
N PHE A 133 0.09 -5.10 0.45
CA PHE A 133 -0.26 -6.12 -0.56
C PHE A 133 -1.53 -5.75 -1.33
N GLY A 134 -2.54 -5.21 -0.65
CA GLY A 134 -3.79 -4.70 -1.22
C GLY A 134 -3.56 -3.66 -2.34
N LYS A 135 -2.51 -2.84 -2.24
CA LYS A 135 -2.13 -1.89 -3.31
C LYS A 135 -1.77 -2.55 -4.65
N ARG A 136 -1.35 -3.82 -4.62
CA ARG A 136 -0.92 -4.63 -5.77
C ARG A 136 -1.87 -5.81 -6.03
N ILE A 137 -3.03 -5.86 -5.37
CA ILE A 137 -3.90 -7.05 -5.40
C ILE A 137 -4.41 -7.38 -6.81
N ARG A 138 -4.61 -6.36 -7.66
CA ARG A 138 -4.98 -6.56 -9.07
C ARG A 138 -3.88 -7.32 -9.81
N ASP A 139 -2.63 -6.89 -9.67
CA ASP A 139 -1.47 -7.52 -10.29
C ASP A 139 -1.34 -8.97 -9.79
N VAL A 140 -1.53 -9.20 -8.48
CA VAL A 140 -1.48 -10.54 -7.88
C VAL A 140 -2.56 -11.47 -8.43
N ILE A 141 -3.79 -10.96 -8.65
CA ILE A 141 -4.88 -11.75 -9.25
C ILE A 141 -4.53 -12.08 -10.71
N ALA A 142 -4.06 -11.09 -11.46
CA ALA A 142 -3.71 -11.28 -12.86
C ALA A 142 -2.53 -12.25 -13.05
N GLU A 143 -1.51 -12.20 -12.18
CA GLU A 143 -0.40 -13.17 -12.11
C GLU A 143 -0.92 -14.58 -11.78
N ARG A 144 -1.82 -14.71 -10.79
CA ARG A 144 -2.39 -16.01 -10.38
C ARG A 144 -3.20 -16.66 -11.49
N ASP A 145 -4.02 -15.86 -12.17
CA ASP A 145 -4.96 -16.35 -13.19
C ASP A 145 -4.32 -16.46 -14.58
N GLY A 146 -3.05 -16.06 -14.72
CA GLY A 146 -2.34 -16.03 -16.01
C GLY A 146 -2.92 -15.02 -16.99
N THR A 147 -3.69 -14.04 -16.47
CA THR A 147 -4.38 -12.99 -17.22
C THR A 147 -3.65 -11.66 -17.13
N GLU A 148 -2.36 -11.68 -16.76
CA GLU A 148 -1.52 -10.49 -16.68
C GLU A 148 -1.62 -9.68 -17.97
N GLN A 149 -2.41 -8.61 -17.93
CA GLN A 149 -2.48 -7.61 -18.98
C GLN A 149 -1.38 -6.61 -18.66
N ALA A 150 -0.47 -6.39 -19.60
CA ALA A 150 0.47 -5.30 -19.41
C ALA A 150 -0.29 -4.00 -19.21
N PRO A 151 0.19 -3.09 -18.33
CA PRO A 151 -0.48 -1.84 -18.00
C PRO A 151 -0.97 -1.10 -19.25
N GLU A 152 -2.08 -0.34 -19.17
CA GLU A 152 -2.57 0.46 -20.32
C GLU A 152 -1.50 1.39 -20.94
N ASP A 153 -0.49 1.79 -20.16
CA ASP A 153 0.66 2.56 -20.63
C ASP A 153 1.60 1.75 -21.55
N VAL A 154 1.45 0.43 -21.60
CA VAL A 154 2.11 -0.56 -22.48
C VAL A 154 1.35 -0.72 -23.81
N ALA A 155 0.17 -0.10 -23.97
CA ALA A 155 -0.45 0.08 -25.30
C ALA A 155 0.43 0.94 -26.24
N ARG A 156 1.45 1.63 -25.71
CA ARG A 156 2.61 2.08 -26.49
C ARG A 156 3.49 0.86 -26.80
N GLY A 157 3.02 0.04 -27.75
CA GLY A 157 3.64 -1.17 -28.30
C GLY A 157 4.93 -1.66 -27.64
N TYR A 158 4.88 -2.91 -27.15
CA TYR A 158 5.95 -3.75 -26.56
C TYR A 158 7.34 -3.73 -27.23
N GLU A 159 7.55 -2.94 -28.29
CA GLU A 159 8.83 -2.78 -28.97
C GLU A 159 9.69 -1.66 -28.36
N ARG A 160 9.13 -0.66 -27.67
CA ARG A 160 9.88 0.56 -27.30
C ARG A 160 9.76 0.92 -25.82
N SER A 161 10.91 0.90 -25.15
CA SER A 161 11.06 1.44 -23.80
C SER A 161 10.71 2.92 -23.73
N TRP A 162 10.11 3.35 -22.62
CA TRP A 162 9.74 4.73 -22.38
C TRP A 162 9.85 5.10 -20.90
N ILE A 163 10.10 6.38 -20.64
CA ILE A 163 10.14 6.98 -19.31
C ILE A 163 9.41 8.32 -19.38
N ASP A 164 8.51 8.57 -18.44
CA ASP A 164 7.83 9.84 -18.22
C ASP A 164 8.29 10.48 -16.90
N SER A 165 8.30 11.81 -16.85
CA SER A 165 8.73 12.60 -15.70
C SER A 165 7.76 13.73 -15.39
N THR A 166 7.02 13.59 -14.29
CA THR A 166 6.09 14.61 -13.79
C THR A 166 6.73 15.44 -12.69
N ARG A 167 6.62 16.76 -12.75
CA ARG A 167 7.12 17.66 -11.69
C ARG A 167 6.25 17.55 -10.43
N SER A 168 6.90 17.43 -9.29
CA SER A 168 6.29 17.58 -7.97
C SER A 168 6.31 19.05 -7.54
N LEU A 169 5.42 19.42 -6.62
CA LEU A 169 5.26 20.80 -6.12
C LEU A 169 6.46 21.28 -5.28
N ASP A 170 7.25 20.36 -4.75
CA ASP A 170 8.46 20.59 -3.96
C ASP A 170 9.74 20.69 -4.80
N GLY A 171 9.62 20.70 -6.13
CA GLY A 171 10.75 20.74 -7.06
C GLY A 171 11.34 19.37 -7.39
N GLY A 172 10.88 18.30 -6.73
CA GLY A 172 11.18 16.91 -7.10
C GLY A 172 10.50 16.49 -8.40
N ARG A 173 10.79 15.28 -8.87
CA ARG A 173 10.14 14.68 -10.04
C ARG A 173 9.73 13.24 -9.74
N TYR A 174 8.49 12.90 -10.10
CA TYR A 174 8.05 11.51 -10.20
C TYR A 174 8.47 10.96 -11.55
N ILE A 175 9.08 9.79 -11.55
CA ILE A 175 9.51 9.08 -12.77
C ILE A 175 8.75 7.76 -12.82
N LYS A 176 8.12 7.46 -13.96
CA LYS A 176 7.48 6.18 -14.26
C LYS A 176 7.88 5.77 -15.67
N GLY A 177 8.09 4.48 -15.90
CA GLY A 177 8.45 3.99 -17.23
C GLY A 177 8.22 2.50 -17.37
N TRP A 178 8.42 2.04 -18.60
CA TRP A 178 8.47 0.63 -18.95
C TRP A 178 9.70 0.41 -19.82
N LEU A 179 10.44 -0.67 -19.55
CA LEU A 179 11.59 -1.09 -20.34
C LEU A 179 11.27 -2.44 -20.98
N ASN A 180 11.61 -2.59 -22.26
CA ASN A 180 11.61 -3.91 -22.90
C ASN A 180 12.71 -4.80 -22.27
N ALA A 181 12.74 -6.08 -22.62
CA ALA A 181 13.67 -7.03 -22.01
C ALA A 181 15.15 -6.67 -22.20
N GLU A 182 15.51 -6.08 -23.35
CA GLU A 182 16.89 -5.68 -23.65
C GLU A 182 17.30 -4.46 -22.81
N ASP A 183 16.49 -3.40 -22.80
CA ASP A 183 16.74 -2.19 -22.02
C ASP A 183 16.66 -2.45 -20.51
N ALA A 184 15.80 -3.37 -20.07
CA ALA A 184 15.75 -3.83 -18.68
C ALA A 184 17.05 -4.55 -18.29
N ALA A 185 17.58 -5.42 -19.16
CA ALA A 185 18.87 -6.08 -18.91
C ALA A 185 20.03 -5.06 -18.83
N ILE A 186 20.01 -4.00 -19.66
CA ILE A 186 20.99 -2.91 -19.57
C ILE A 186 20.82 -2.14 -18.25
N TRP A 187 19.58 -1.82 -17.87
CA TRP A 187 19.25 -1.14 -16.62
C TRP A 187 19.75 -1.92 -15.41
N ASP A 188 19.42 -3.21 -15.33
CA ASP A 188 19.82 -4.09 -14.24
C ASP A 188 21.34 -4.30 -14.21
N GLY A 189 21.96 -4.50 -15.38
CA GLY A 189 23.41 -4.66 -15.50
C GLY A 189 24.19 -3.40 -15.09
N THR A 190 23.62 -2.21 -15.30
CA THR A 190 24.27 -0.93 -14.98
C THR A 190 24.01 -0.51 -13.54
N LEU A 191 22.77 -0.57 -13.06
CA LEU A 191 22.39 -0.08 -11.74
C LEU A 191 22.50 -1.14 -10.66
N GLY A 192 22.24 -2.41 -10.98
CA GLY A 192 22.26 -3.52 -10.01
C GLY A 192 23.55 -3.61 -9.21
N PRO A 193 24.76 -3.50 -9.82
CA PRO A 193 26.01 -3.47 -9.07
C PRO A 193 26.15 -2.27 -8.12
N LEU A 194 25.63 -1.11 -8.51
CA LEU A 194 25.69 0.15 -7.76
C LEU A 194 24.63 0.26 -6.67
N ALA A 195 23.52 -0.47 -6.80
CA ALA A 195 22.41 -0.45 -5.85
C ALA A 195 22.59 -1.45 -4.68
N LYS A 196 23.74 -2.13 -4.60
CA LYS A 196 24.08 -3.01 -3.47
C LYS A 196 24.30 -2.20 -2.19
N PRO A 197 24.00 -2.76 -1.00
CA PRO A 197 24.29 -2.09 0.27
C PRO A 197 25.77 -1.73 0.41
N ALA A 198 26.06 -0.49 0.79
CA ALA A 198 27.41 -0.01 1.07
C ALA A 198 27.87 -0.36 2.50
N GLY A 199 27.92 -1.66 2.80
CA GLY A 199 28.30 -2.16 4.13
C GLY A 199 27.14 -2.22 5.13
N THR A 200 27.46 -2.52 6.39
CA THR A 200 26.48 -2.79 7.48
C THR A 200 25.72 -1.56 7.95
N ASP A 201 26.26 -0.36 7.69
CA ASP A 201 25.69 0.91 8.12
C ASP A 201 24.83 1.59 7.02
N ASP A 202 24.63 0.91 5.88
CA ASP A 202 23.75 1.40 4.81
C ASP A 202 22.29 1.04 5.10
N HIS A 203 21.59 1.96 5.76
CA HIS A 203 20.17 1.81 6.12
C HIS A 203 19.19 2.12 5.00
N ARG A 204 19.66 2.49 3.80
CA ARG A 204 18.78 2.83 2.67
C ARG A 204 18.07 1.60 2.14
N ASP A 205 16.83 1.77 1.68
CA ASP A 205 16.12 0.72 0.98
C ASP A 205 16.64 0.53 -0.46
N LEU A 206 16.17 -0.52 -1.15
CA LEU A 206 16.60 -0.81 -2.52
C LEU A 206 16.22 0.32 -3.49
N SER A 207 15.08 0.97 -3.28
CA SER A 207 14.60 2.05 -4.15
C SER A 207 15.48 3.29 -4.01
N GLU A 208 15.84 3.65 -2.78
CA GLU A 208 16.75 4.74 -2.46
C GLU A 208 18.15 4.49 -3.03
N ARG A 209 18.67 3.26 -2.91
CA ARG A 209 19.97 2.88 -3.51
C ARG A 209 19.93 2.89 -5.04
N THR A 210 18.83 2.43 -5.64
CA THR A 210 18.65 2.46 -7.10
C THR A 210 18.57 3.89 -7.63
N ALA A 211 17.89 4.80 -6.92
CA ALA A 211 17.86 6.22 -7.25
C ALA A 211 19.24 6.88 -7.17
N ALA A 212 20.02 6.55 -6.13
CA ALA A 212 21.39 7.02 -5.99
C ALA A 212 22.28 6.50 -7.14
N ALA A 213 22.21 5.21 -7.44
CA ALA A 213 22.93 4.57 -8.54
C ALA A 213 22.62 5.25 -9.89
N LEU A 214 21.35 5.48 -10.19
CA LEU A 214 20.91 6.17 -11.41
C LEU A 214 21.49 7.59 -11.47
N THR A 215 21.44 8.33 -10.36
CA THR A 215 22.01 9.69 -10.28
C THR A 215 23.52 9.68 -10.51
N THR A 216 24.24 8.70 -9.94
CA THR A 216 25.69 8.52 -10.16
C THR A 216 26.01 8.25 -11.63
N VAL A 217 25.21 7.42 -12.31
CA VAL A 217 25.39 7.14 -13.74
C VAL A 217 25.11 8.39 -14.59
N LEU A 218 23.99 9.08 -14.34
CA LEU A 218 23.58 10.28 -15.07
C LEU A 218 24.55 11.46 -14.89
N SER A 219 25.14 11.59 -13.70
CA SER A 219 26.16 12.61 -13.41
C SER A 219 27.55 12.27 -13.98
N GLY A 220 27.69 11.14 -14.67
CA GLY A 220 28.96 10.70 -15.27
C GLY A 220 29.95 10.07 -14.29
N GLY A 221 29.54 9.82 -13.04
CA GLY A 221 30.38 9.25 -11.99
C GLY A 221 30.91 7.84 -12.27
N HIS A 222 30.36 7.14 -13.27
CA HIS A 222 30.80 5.81 -13.69
C HIS A 222 31.75 5.77 -14.90
N LYS A 223 32.14 6.93 -15.46
CA LYS A 223 33.03 6.98 -16.65
C LYS A 223 34.53 7.09 -16.35
N ALA A 224 34.97 7.04 -15.09
CA ALA A 224 36.38 7.26 -14.76
C ALA A 224 36.91 6.54 -13.50
N THR A 225 36.52 5.30 -13.24
CA THR A 225 37.23 4.51 -12.20
C THR A 225 38.49 3.87 -12.80
N LYS A 226 39.57 4.63 -12.95
CA LYS A 226 40.93 4.05 -12.96
C LYS A 226 41.33 3.83 -11.51
N VAL A 227 41.29 2.57 -11.06
CA VAL A 227 41.93 2.18 -9.81
C VAL A 227 43.43 2.01 -10.10
N THR A 228 44.25 2.95 -9.63
CA THR A 228 45.70 2.75 -9.54
C THR A 228 45.99 2.13 -8.18
N VAL A 229 46.33 0.85 -8.18
CA VAL A 229 46.88 0.18 -6.99
C VAL A 229 48.38 0.42 -6.99
N ILE A 230 48.90 1.07 -5.94
CA ILE A 230 50.34 1.11 -5.66
C ILE A 230 50.57 0.04 -4.59
N CYS A 231 51.16 -1.08 -4.99
CA CYS A 231 51.72 -2.03 -4.04
C CYS A 231 53.19 -1.65 -3.82
N ASP A 232 53.54 -1.38 -2.57
CA ASP A 232 54.94 -1.40 -2.14
C ASP A 232 55.36 -2.87 -1.97
N LEU A 233 56.44 -3.27 -2.64
CA LEU A 233 56.91 -4.65 -2.61
C LEU A 233 57.60 -4.98 -1.28
N ASP A 234 58.08 -3.98 -0.55
CA ASP A 234 58.80 -4.17 0.71
C ASP A 234 57.88 -4.73 1.83
N THR A 235 56.58 -4.47 1.75
CA THR A 235 55.58 -5.01 2.69
C THR A 235 55.10 -6.43 2.35
N LEU A 236 55.45 -6.98 1.18
CA LEU A 236 55.03 -8.32 0.74
C LEU A 236 56.15 -9.37 0.83
N THR A 237 57.42 -8.96 0.95
CA THR A 237 58.54 -9.88 1.20
C THR A 237 59.09 -9.87 2.62
N GLY A 238 58.53 -9.04 3.51
CA GLY A 238 58.89 -9.03 4.94
C GLY A 238 60.33 -8.58 5.18
N GLY A 239 60.62 -7.32 4.87
CA GLY A 239 61.83 -6.60 5.35
C GLY A 239 61.50 -5.74 6.57
#